data_AF-A0A0D8L3Y7-F1
#
_entry.id   AF-A0A0D8L3Y7-F1
#
_cell.length_a   1.000
_cell.length_b   1.000
_cell.length_c   1.000
_cell.angle_alpha   90.00
_cell.angle_beta   90.00
_cell.angle_gamma   90.00
#
_symmetry.space_group_name_H-M   'P 1'
#
loop_
_entity.id
_entity.type
_entity.pdbx_description
1 polymer ?
#
loop_
_entity_poly.entity_id
_entity_poly.type
_entity_poly.pdbx_seq_one_letter_code
_entity_poly.pdbx_strand_id
1 'polypeptide(L)' 'MGEFKRQDLVYEKEDLLISGPGKYPDYNFYHKTGMAVAGKAKGEADNEAKPIDVKSLLP' A
#
# COMPACT_ATOMS: atom_id res chain seq x y z
N MET A 1 32.97 -3.55 6.27
CA MET A 1 31.76 -3.37 7.11
C MET A 1 30.80 -4.48 6.75
N GLY A 2 30.71 -5.54 7.55
CA GLY A 2 29.88 -6.69 7.17
C GLY A 2 29.91 -7.90 8.10
N GLU A 3 30.43 -7.75 9.32
CA GLU A 3 30.34 -8.82 10.32
C GLU A 3 29.26 -8.43 11.32
N PHE A 4 28.03 -8.89 11.07
CA PHE A 4 26.96 -8.81 12.06
C PHE A 4 27.11 -10.00 13.01
N LYS A 5 27.06 -9.74 14.32
CA LYS A 5 26.98 -10.81 15.32
C LYS A 5 25.64 -11.51 15.16
N ARG A 6 25.67 -12.78 14.73
CA ARG A 6 24.45 -13.54 14.39
C ARG A 6 23.44 -13.66 15.53
N GLN A 7 23.89 -13.64 16.79
CA GLN A 7 22.99 -13.68 17.94
C GLN A 7 22.15 -12.41 18.08
N ASP A 8 22.64 -11.27 17.61
CA ASP A 8 21.93 -9.99 17.65
C ASP A 8 20.82 -9.90 16.57
N LEU A 9 20.66 -10.95 15.76
CA LEU A 9 19.61 -11.08 14.74
C LEU A 9 18.48 -12.02 15.17
N VAL A 10 18.55 -12.58 16.38
CA VAL A 10 17.48 -13.41 16.95
C VAL A 10 16.55 -12.48 17.72
N TYR A 11 15.27 -12.47 17.33
CA TYR A 11 14.23 -11.65 17.94
C TYR A 11 13.08 -12.54 18.37
N GLU A 12 12.47 -12.22 19.51
CA GLU A 12 11.19 -12.81 19.87
C GLU A 12 10.07 -12.10 19.09
N LYS A 13 8.92 -12.77 18.96
CA LYS A 13 7.80 -12.24 18.17
C LYS A 13 7.42 -10.84 18.64
N GLU A 14 7.39 -10.64 19.95
CA GLU A 14 7.03 -9.40 20.62
C GLU A 14 7.94 -8.23 20.22
N ASP A 15 9.23 -8.51 19.95
CA ASP A 15 10.21 -7.49 19.53
C ASP A 15 9.98 -7.00 18.09
N LEU A 16 9.29 -7.81 17.28
CA LEU A 16 8.96 -7.50 15.88
C LEU A 16 7.58 -6.86 15.73
N LEU A 17 6.76 -6.89 16.79
CA LEU A 17 5.44 -6.26 16.76
C LEU A 17 5.58 -4.75 16.91
N ILE A 18 4.77 -4.01 16.14
CA ILE A 18 4.64 -2.56 16.28
C ILE A 18 3.26 -2.23 16.84
N SER A 19 3.20 -1.36 17.85
CA SER A 19 1.95 -0.86 18.39
C SER A 19 1.54 0.41 17.64
N GLY A 20 0.89 0.27 16.50
CA GLY A 20 0.35 1.40 15.75
C GLY A 20 0.12 1.14 14.27
N PRO A 21 -0.41 2.13 13.54
CA PRO A 21 -0.74 2.02 12.12
C PRO A 21 0.49 1.94 11.19
N GLY A 22 1.70 1.91 11.75
CA GLY A 22 2.96 1.88 11.01
C GLY A 22 3.55 3.26 10.75
N LYS A 23 4.43 3.34 9.75
CA LYS A 23 5.20 4.56 9.43
C LYS A 23 4.32 5.73 8.96
N TYR A 24 3.21 5.43 8.29
CA TYR A 24 2.30 6.43 7.72
C TYR A 24 0.89 6.17 8.24
N PRO A 25 0.49 6.82 9.36
CA PRO A 25 -0.81 6.57 10.01
C PRO A 25 -2.02 6.77 9.09
N ASP A 26 -1.93 7.74 8.18
CA ASP A 26 -3.02 8.11 7.28
C ASP A 26 -2.99 7.32 5.95
N TYR A 27 -2.04 6.39 5.77
CA TYR A 27 -1.96 5.61 4.55
C TYR A 27 -3.02 4.51 4.53
N ASN A 28 -3.99 4.64 3.63
CA ASN A 28 -4.97 3.59 3.35
C ASN A 28 -4.75 3.02 1.95
N PHE A 29 -4.38 1.72 1.89
CA PHE A 29 -4.16 0.99 0.64
C PHE A 29 -5.36 1.05 -0.30
N TYR A 30 -6.58 0.90 0.23
CA TYR A 30 -7.80 0.91 -0.58
C TYR A 30 -8.16 2.29 -1.12
N HIS A 31 -7.73 3.37 -0.46
CA HIS A 31 -7.94 4.72 -0.98
C HIS A 31 -6.97 5.06 -2.12
N LYS A 32 -5.76 4.50 -2.10
CA LYS A 32 -4.69 4.74 -3.10
C LYS A 32 -4.77 3.80 -4.30
N THR A 33 -5.26 2.58 -4.13
CA THR A 33 -5.26 1.57 -5.20
C THR A 33 -6.42 1.74 -6.16
N GLY A 34 -6.27 1.30 -7.41
CA GLY A 34 -7.36 1.31 -8.41
C GLY A 34 -8.43 0.23 -8.21
N MET A 35 -8.56 -0.30 -7.00
CA MET A 35 -9.62 -1.25 -6.67
C MET A 35 -10.93 -0.50 -6.41
N ALA A 36 -12.00 -0.98 -7.01
CA ALA A 36 -13.35 -0.50 -6.70
C ALA A 36 -13.76 -1.02 -5.32
N VAL A 37 -14.18 -0.11 -4.45
CA VAL A 37 -14.71 -0.40 -3.11
C VAL A 37 -16.02 0.38 -2.92
N ALA A 38 -16.77 0.09 -1.87
CA ALA A 38 -18.01 0.83 -1.60
C ALA A 38 -17.72 2.33 -1.49
N GLY A 39 -18.40 3.14 -2.32
CA GLY A 39 -18.22 4.59 -2.38
C GLY A 39 -17.05 5.09 -3.23
N LYS A 40 -16.34 4.19 -3.94
CA LYS A 40 -15.24 4.56 -4.85
C LYS A 40 -15.17 3.61 -6.05
N ALA A 41 -15.44 4.13 -7.25
CA ALA A 41 -15.29 3.39 -8.50
C ALA A 41 -13.82 3.38 -8.99
N LYS A 42 -13.54 2.60 -10.04
CA LYS A 42 -12.24 2.62 -10.72
C LYS A 42 -11.99 3.99 -11.34
N GLY A 43 -10.79 4.54 -11.15
CA GLY A 43 -10.41 5.87 -11.60
C GLY A 43 -10.69 6.99 -10.60
N GLU A 44 -11.23 6.68 -9.44
CA GLU A 44 -11.60 7.65 -8.41
C GLU A 44 -10.66 7.59 -7.19
N ALA A 45 -9.60 6.76 -7.23
CA ALA A 45 -8.59 6.75 -6.19
C ALA A 45 -7.71 8.01 -6.22
N ASP A 46 -7.09 8.28 -5.08
CA ASP A 46 -6.01 9.25 -4.98
C ASP A 46 -4.88 8.91 -5.97
N ASN A 47 -4.63 9.82 -6.92
CA ASN A 47 -3.62 9.68 -7.99
C ASN A 47 -3.84 8.51 -8.96
N GLU A 48 -5.08 8.04 -9.14
CA GLU A 48 -5.40 7.04 -10.16
C GLU A 48 -5.78 7.69 -11.48
N ALA A 49 -5.33 7.09 -12.58
CA ALA A 49 -5.73 7.48 -13.92
C ALA A 49 -7.16 7.00 -14.22
N LYS A 50 -7.93 7.82 -14.94
CA LYS A 50 -9.28 7.42 -15.38
C LYS A 50 -9.19 6.19 -16.29
N PRO A 51 -10.18 5.27 -16.22
CA PRO A 51 -10.26 4.14 -17.13
C PRO A 51 -10.33 4.63 -18.57
N ILE A 52 -9.57 3.99 -19.45
CA ILE A 52 -9.59 4.27 -20.88
C ILE A 52 -10.76 3.51 -21.50
N ASP A 53 -11.59 4.21 -22.28
CA ASP A 53 -12.63 3.57 -23.08
C ASP A 53 -12.02 3.04 -24.38
N VAL A 54 -11.79 1.73 -24.44
CA VAL A 54 -11.26 1.05 -25.63
C VAL A 54 -12.29 0.87 -26.75
N LYS A 55 -13.57 1.19 -26.51
CA LYS A 55 -14.66 1.06 -27.48
C LYS A 55 -15.06 2.38 -28.11
N SER A 56 -14.63 3.51 -27.57
CA SER A 56 -14.83 4.79 -28.23
C SER A 56 -13.94 4.85 -29.47
N LEU A 57 -14.56 4.85 -30.65
CA LEU A 57 -13.88 5.02 -31.95
C LEU A 57 -13.35 6.45 -32.17
N LEU A 58 -13.20 7.24 -31.11
CA LEU A 58 -12.62 8.57 -31.17
C LEU A 58 -11.09 8.44 -31.09
N PRO A 59 -10.35 9.15 -31.96
CA PRO A 59 -8.89 9.11 -31.98
C PRO A 59 -8.27 9.61 -30.67
#